data_AF-A0A1H3M4A0-F1
#
_entry.id   AF-A0A1H3M4A0-F1
#
_cell.length_a   1.000
_cell.length_b   1.000
_cell.length_c   1.000
_cell.angle_alpha   90.00
_cell.angle_beta   90.00
_cell.angle_gamma   90.00
#
_symmetry.space_group_name_H-M   'P 1'
#
loop_
_entity.id
_entity.type
_entity.pdbx_description
1 polymer ?
#
loop_
_entity_poly.entity_id
_entity_poly.type
_entity_poly.pdbx_seq_one_letter_code
_entity_poly.pdbx_strand_id
1 'polypeptide(L)'
;MTTTSKKTEPTAAHTGSNISKITISSDTRRLSPEDPPIFLHNREGRLIAGIKLEKQEVTNNAIRLTGWSLGSSGLALLRDGKEVDVEILRFSRHDVLEAYSVTSDVESGYEITIEYPEEGAYSLRWYLTNSGKITHDDFDLGIIITAVSDSSIKRKQETAVPPQTLNKLSDSNVIHANIEEINNFSIRGWCLIEEHSPKAMVLRIGQSEYPVQLYVIRERKDVSKQFSINEDKVGFEMHLPGYIWDGIPESNDLEIEILAEGYALTKMPLIVTRKVAVQWIEQIFYQSENQNQQFFGLVALEHIRFGCLMPMLSAEVQAAVKLFTAKMNLGDYPPGVEGTDKDVPAESFVTLMHWKALRQLNELLTDATTPQTVFQAVIDVMDRSGLILIRTRNCINNPIPASYTFD
;
A
#
# COMPACT_ATOMS: atom_id res chain seq x y z
N MET A 1 -86.15 29.46 -15.51
CA MET A 1 -85.79 28.38 -14.56
C MET A 1 -85.63 27.10 -15.36
N THR A 2 -84.45 26.44 -15.26
CA THR A 2 -84.16 25.01 -15.60
C THR A 2 -84.48 24.56 -17.04
N THR A 3 -83.67 23.84 -17.81
CA THR A 3 -82.59 22.87 -17.53
C THR A 3 -81.92 22.47 -18.86
N THR A 4 -80.62 22.13 -18.80
CA THR A 4 -79.87 21.09 -19.55
C THR A 4 -80.21 20.72 -21.00
N SER A 5 -79.21 20.67 -21.89
CA SER A 5 -78.42 19.45 -22.14
C SER A 5 -77.35 19.71 -23.23
N LYS A 6 -76.12 19.28 -22.95
CA LYS A 6 -74.93 19.42 -23.79
C LYS A 6 -74.66 18.04 -24.42
N LYS A 7 -74.59 17.97 -25.75
CA LYS A 7 -74.27 16.76 -26.51
C LYS A 7 -72.80 16.77 -26.94
N THR A 8 -72.15 15.66 -26.66
CA THR A 8 -70.78 15.22 -26.95
C THR A 8 -70.56 14.95 -28.44
N GLU A 9 -69.32 15.10 -28.94
CA GLU A 9 -68.64 14.25 -29.94
C GLU A 9 -67.15 14.67 -30.09
N PRO A 10 -66.25 13.81 -30.64
CA PRO A 10 -64.97 13.51 -29.98
C PRO A 10 -63.72 13.55 -30.89
N THR A 11 -62.57 13.32 -30.25
CA THR A 11 -61.33 12.69 -30.78
C THR A 11 -60.44 13.44 -31.79
N ALA A 12 -59.25 13.84 -31.32
CA ALA A 12 -57.98 13.53 -31.99
C ALA A 12 -56.84 13.55 -30.98
N ALA A 13 -56.21 12.40 -30.78
CA ALA A 13 -55.03 12.23 -29.95
C ALA A 13 -53.77 12.68 -30.72
N HIS A 14 -53.02 13.62 -30.13
CA HIS A 14 -51.65 13.94 -30.52
C HIS A 14 -50.75 13.76 -29.30
N THR A 15 -50.30 12.54 -29.06
CA THR A 15 -49.19 12.23 -28.16
C THR A 15 -47.89 12.30 -28.95
N GLY A 16 -47.41 13.52 -29.20
CA GLY A 16 -46.04 13.77 -29.61
C GLY A 16 -45.12 13.64 -28.39
N SER A 17 -44.50 12.46 -28.24
CA SER A 17 -43.43 12.23 -27.26
C SER A 17 -42.17 12.96 -27.73
N ASN A 18 -41.98 14.19 -27.24
CA ASN A 18 -40.72 14.92 -27.39
C ASN A 18 -39.67 14.33 -26.43
N ILE A 19 -38.96 13.32 -26.89
CA ILE A 19 -37.74 12.82 -26.23
C ILE A 19 -36.64 13.86 -26.47
N SER A 20 -36.36 14.64 -25.44
CA SER A 20 -35.25 15.59 -25.40
C SER A 20 -33.93 14.81 -25.44
N LYS A 21 -33.09 15.05 -26.46
CA LYS A 21 -31.70 14.55 -26.52
C LYS A 21 -30.91 15.09 -25.34
N ILE A 22 -30.54 14.22 -24.40
CA ILE A 22 -29.43 14.47 -23.47
C ILE A 22 -28.16 14.45 -24.33
N THR A 23 -27.55 15.60 -24.54
CA THR A 23 -26.26 15.71 -25.23
C THR A 23 -25.20 15.73 -24.14
N ILE A 24 -24.53 14.60 -23.93
CA ILE A 24 -23.42 14.46 -22.97
C ILE A 24 -22.17 14.97 -23.71
N SER A 25 -21.55 16.03 -23.18
CA SER A 25 -20.24 16.55 -23.62
C SER A 25 -19.18 15.48 -23.36
N SER A 26 -18.30 15.22 -24.31
CA SER A 26 -17.26 14.18 -24.26
C SER A 26 -16.04 14.59 -23.42
N ASP A 27 -16.27 15.27 -22.30
CA ASP A 27 -15.23 15.57 -21.32
C ASP A 27 -15.17 14.38 -20.36
N THR A 28 -14.12 13.57 -20.49
CA THR A 28 -13.88 12.41 -19.61
C THR A 28 -13.79 12.91 -18.18
N ARG A 29 -14.75 12.50 -17.33
CA ARG A 29 -14.77 12.89 -15.92
C ARG A 29 -13.73 12.06 -15.17
N ARG A 30 -13.04 12.64 -14.20
CA ARG A 30 -12.13 11.90 -13.32
C ARG A 30 -12.91 11.32 -12.14
N LEU A 31 -12.52 10.14 -11.66
CA LEU A 31 -13.03 9.53 -10.43
C LEU A 31 -11.86 9.12 -9.52
N SER A 32 -11.72 9.81 -8.38
CA SER A 32 -10.67 9.59 -7.39
C SER A 32 -11.25 9.18 -6.02
N PRO A 33 -10.48 8.46 -5.17
CA PRO A 33 -10.83 8.24 -3.76
C PRO A 33 -11.15 9.52 -2.97
N GLU A 34 -10.58 10.65 -3.34
CA GLU A 34 -10.80 11.94 -2.67
C GLU A 34 -12.04 12.69 -3.16
N ASP A 35 -12.60 12.31 -4.32
CA ASP A 35 -13.73 13.04 -4.91
C ASP A 35 -15.04 12.73 -4.17
N PRO A 36 -15.97 13.68 -4.01
CA PRO A 36 -17.28 13.36 -3.47
C PRO A 36 -18.02 12.33 -4.36
N PRO A 37 -18.98 11.56 -3.82
CA PRO A 37 -19.79 10.66 -4.63
C PRO A 37 -20.52 11.40 -5.75
N ILE A 38 -20.59 10.77 -6.92
CA ILE A 38 -21.30 11.29 -8.08
C ILE A 38 -22.72 10.76 -8.05
N PHE A 39 -23.71 11.66 -8.06
CA PHE A 39 -25.12 11.31 -8.03
C PHE A 39 -25.84 11.74 -9.30
N LEU A 40 -26.74 10.89 -9.77
CA LEU A 40 -27.68 11.18 -10.83
C LEU A 40 -29.07 11.30 -10.25
N HIS A 41 -29.76 12.39 -10.59
CA HIS A 41 -31.13 12.65 -10.18
C HIS A 41 -32.05 12.70 -11.39
N ASN A 42 -33.27 12.23 -11.25
CA ASN A 42 -34.30 12.42 -12.28
C ASN A 42 -34.83 13.87 -12.27
N ARG A 43 -35.78 14.18 -13.17
CA ARG A 43 -36.39 15.52 -13.28
C ARG A 43 -37.17 15.96 -12.04
N GLU A 44 -37.57 15.02 -11.18
CA GLU A 44 -38.27 15.27 -9.91
C GLU A 44 -37.27 15.50 -8.75
N GLY A 45 -35.97 15.47 -9.03
CA GLY A 45 -34.92 15.58 -8.02
C GLY A 45 -34.72 14.32 -7.18
N ARG A 46 -35.26 13.17 -7.60
CA ARG A 46 -35.04 11.89 -6.91
C ARG A 46 -33.74 11.25 -7.38
N LEU A 47 -32.95 10.74 -6.44
CA LEU A 47 -31.74 9.98 -6.72
C LEU A 47 -32.12 8.71 -7.52
N ILE A 48 -31.49 8.54 -8.68
CA ILE A 48 -31.69 7.37 -9.54
C ILE A 48 -30.48 6.45 -9.57
N ALA A 49 -29.27 7.01 -9.44
CA ALA A 49 -28.04 6.25 -9.46
C ALA A 49 -26.93 7.05 -8.76
N GLY A 50 -25.93 6.36 -8.23
CA GLY A 50 -24.75 7.00 -7.66
C GLY A 50 -23.52 6.12 -7.79
N ILE A 51 -22.33 6.71 -7.79
CA ILE A 51 -21.06 5.97 -7.78
C ILE A 51 -20.02 6.70 -6.94
N LYS A 52 -19.21 5.92 -6.23
CA LYS A 52 -18.05 6.39 -5.48
C LYS A 52 -16.92 5.37 -5.60
N LEU A 53 -15.71 5.87 -5.86
CA LEU A 53 -14.48 5.15 -5.64
C LEU A 53 -14.01 5.49 -4.22
N GLU A 54 -13.88 4.50 -3.34
CA GLU A 54 -13.47 4.70 -1.94
C GLU A 54 -11.97 4.46 -1.76
N LYS A 55 -11.40 3.49 -2.48
CA LYS A 55 -9.99 3.14 -2.41
C LYS A 55 -9.44 2.81 -3.79
N GLN A 56 -8.20 3.22 -4.02
CA GLN A 56 -7.43 2.91 -5.22
C GLN A 56 -6.02 2.55 -4.76
N GLU A 57 -5.64 1.28 -4.95
CA GLU A 57 -4.30 0.78 -4.66
C GLU A 57 -3.66 0.36 -5.96
N VAL A 58 -2.50 0.94 -6.25
CA VAL A 58 -1.69 0.57 -7.42
C VAL A 58 -0.35 0.09 -6.91
N THR A 59 -0.07 -1.18 -7.16
CA THR A 59 1.22 -1.81 -6.89
C THR A 59 1.86 -2.19 -8.23
N ASN A 60 3.12 -2.65 -8.20
CA ASN A 60 3.81 -3.09 -9.42
C ASN A 60 3.07 -4.23 -10.15
N ASN A 61 2.35 -5.08 -9.40
CA ASN A 61 1.75 -6.30 -9.94
C ASN A 61 0.22 -6.32 -9.83
N ALA A 62 -0.41 -5.30 -9.27
CA ALA A 62 -1.85 -5.30 -9.12
C ALA A 62 -2.45 -3.89 -9.04
N ILE A 63 -3.64 -3.75 -9.63
CA ILE A 63 -4.54 -2.63 -9.39
C ILE A 63 -5.73 -3.16 -8.59
N ARG A 64 -6.02 -2.54 -7.45
CA ARG A 64 -7.20 -2.85 -6.64
C ARG A 64 -8.06 -1.60 -6.45
N LEU A 65 -9.31 -1.69 -6.86
CA LEU A 65 -10.31 -0.63 -6.75
C LEU A 65 -11.45 -1.11 -5.87
N THR A 66 -11.83 -0.32 -4.87
CA THR A 66 -13.01 -0.61 -4.05
C THR A 66 -13.91 0.59 -3.96
N GLY A 67 -15.22 0.37 -3.98
CA GLY A 67 -16.18 1.43 -3.81
C GLY A 67 -17.61 0.93 -3.80
N TRP A 68 -18.54 1.81 -4.15
CA TRP A 68 -19.95 1.46 -4.30
C TRP A 68 -20.59 2.15 -5.50
N SER A 69 -21.62 1.52 -6.03
CA SER A 69 -22.46 2.02 -7.11
C SER A 69 -23.91 1.62 -6.87
N LEU A 70 -24.83 2.56 -7.00
CA LEU A 70 -26.28 2.38 -6.85
C LEU A 70 -26.98 2.62 -8.18
N GLY A 71 -28.07 1.87 -8.43
CA GLY A 71 -28.97 2.09 -9.57
C GLY A 71 -28.33 1.80 -10.93
N SER A 72 -27.21 1.08 -10.92
CA SER A 72 -26.42 0.75 -12.10
C SER A 72 -26.72 -0.65 -12.60
N SER A 73 -26.68 -0.85 -13.91
CA SER A 73 -26.76 -2.20 -14.50
C SER A 73 -25.42 -2.93 -14.52
N GLY A 74 -24.32 -2.25 -14.20
CA GLY A 74 -23.01 -2.87 -14.10
C GLY A 74 -21.87 -1.86 -14.09
N LEU A 75 -20.67 -2.39 -13.93
CA LEU A 75 -19.40 -1.70 -14.07
C LEU A 75 -18.58 -2.46 -15.11
N ALA A 76 -17.68 -1.77 -15.80
CA ALA A 76 -16.62 -2.40 -16.56
C ALA A 76 -15.34 -1.59 -16.39
N LEU A 77 -14.21 -2.27 -16.39
CA LEU A 77 -12.93 -1.60 -16.43
C LEU A 77 -12.49 -1.45 -17.89
N LEU A 78 -11.96 -0.29 -18.24
CA LEU A 78 -11.40 -0.03 -19.56
C LEU A 78 -9.89 0.20 -19.47
N ARG A 79 -9.16 -0.25 -20.48
CA ARG A 79 -7.78 0.09 -20.78
C ARG A 79 -7.71 0.71 -22.16
N ASP A 80 -7.24 1.94 -22.26
CA ASP A 80 -7.20 2.73 -23.49
C ASP A 80 -8.55 2.76 -24.23
N GLY A 81 -9.63 2.90 -23.45
CA GLY A 81 -11.01 2.93 -23.94
C GLY A 81 -11.61 1.57 -24.35
N LYS A 82 -10.88 0.47 -24.18
CA LYS A 82 -11.37 -0.90 -24.46
C LYS A 82 -11.65 -1.64 -23.16
N GLU A 83 -12.73 -2.39 -23.12
CA GLU A 83 -13.06 -3.21 -21.94
C GLU A 83 -12.01 -4.28 -21.69
N VAL A 84 -11.61 -4.39 -20.42
CA VAL A 84 -10.72 -5.43 -19.90
C VAL A 84 -11.61 -6.49 -19.28
N ASP A 85 -11.34 -7.75 -19.61
CA ASP A 85 -12.02 -8.89 -18.97
C ASP A 85 -11.47 -9.04 -17.55
N VAL A 86 -12.23 -8.52 -16.58
CA VAL A 86 -11.89 -8.56 -15.16
C VAL A 86 -13.14 -8.93 -14.36
N GLU A 87 -12.96 -9.79 -13.36
CA GLU A 87 -14.01 -10.11 -12.42
C GLU A 87 -14.29 -8.90 -11.51
N ILE A 88 -15.56 -8.51 -11.44
CA ILE A 88 -16.03 -7.45 -10.55
C ILE A 88 -16.83 -8.12 -9.43
N LEU A 89 -16.23 -8.22 -8.25
CA LEU A 89 -16.88 -8.79 -7.09
C LEU A 89 -17.90 -7.79 -6.55
N ARG A 90 -19.16 -8.20 -6.47
CA ARG A 90 -20.26 -7.40 -5.92
C ARG A 90 -20.62 -7.91 -4.53
N PHE A 91 -20.93 -6.99 -3.61
CA PHE A 91 -21.32 -7.34 -2.26
C PHE A 91 -22.24 -6.29 -1.64
N SER A 92 -22.95 -6.69 -0.60
CA SER A 92 -23.94 -5.82 0.06
C SER A 92 -23.29 -4.77 0.96
N ARG A 93 -23.71 -3.51 0.81
CA ARG A 93 -23.31 -2.38 1.65
C ARG A 93 -24.55 -1.73 2.28
N HIS A 94 -24.92 -2.21 3.46
CA HIS A 94 -26.11 -1.76 4.18
C HIS A 94 -26.03 -0.28 4.58
N ASP A 95 -24.83 0.18 4.92
CA ASP A 95 -24.51 1.58 5.22
C ASP A 95 -24.85 2.51 4.06
N VAL A 96 -24.52 2.10 2.83
CA VAL A 96 -24.83 2.88 1.61
C VAL A 96 -26.34 2.88 1.35
N LEU A 97 -27.02 1.75 1.52
CA LEU A 97 -28.47 1.65 1.31
C LEU A 97 -29.26 2.50 2.31
N GLU A 98 -28.85 2.49 3.58
CA GLU A 98 -29.43 3.33 4.63
C GLU A 98 -29.20 4.81 4.35
N ALA A 99 -27.94 5.20 4.05
CA ALA A 99 -27.57 6.58 3.79
C ALA A 99 -28.36 7.22 2.64
N TYR A 100 -28.70 6.45 1.61
CA TYR A 100 -29.39 6.94 0.42
C TYR A 100 -30.84 6.49 0.29
N SER A 101 -31.37 5.79 1.29
CA SER A 101 -32.75 5.28 1.32
C SER A 101 -33.15 4.48 0.06
N VAL A 102 -32.20 3.72 -0.49
CA VAL A 102 -32.41 2.86 -1.67
C VAL A 102 -32.62 1.44 -1.19
N THR A 103 -33.76 0.83 -1.54
CA THR A 103 -34.16 -0.50 -1.04
C THR A 103 -33.97 -1.63 -2.05
N SER A 104 -33.69 -1.31 -3.32
CA SER A 104 -33.73 -2.29 -4.41
C SER A 104 -32.37 -2.83 -4.85
N ASP A 105 -31.27 -2.25 -4.37
CA ASP A 105 -29.92 -2.56 -4.87
C ASP A 105 -29.09 -3.26 -3.79
N VAL A 106 -29.31 -4.57 -3.63
CA VAL A 106 -28.76 -5.34 -2.50
C VAL A 106 -27.23 -5.44 -2.56
N GLU A 107 -26.62 -5.26 -3.73
CA GLU A 107 -25.19 -5.44 -3.97
C GLU A 107 -24.52 -4.15 -4.44
N SER A 108 -24.67 -3.10 -3.65
CA SER A 108 -24.16 -1.77 -3.98
C SER A 108 -22.64 -1.63 -3.88
N GLY A 109 -21.94 -2.53 -3.17
CA GLY A 109 -20.47 -2.54 -3.09
C GLY A 109 -19.81 -3.23 -4.28
N TYR A 110 -18.61 -2.78 -4.65
CA TYR A 110 -17.79 -3.44 -5.64
C TYR A 110 -16.31 -3.50 -5.24
N GLU A 111 -15.64 -4.56 -5.69
CA GLU A 111 -14.18 -4.70 -5.70
C GLU A 111 -13.73 -5.19 -7.08
N ILE A 112 -12.72 -4.53 -7.64
CA ILE A 112 -12.07 -4.88 -8.91
C ILE A 112 -10.60 -5.10 -8.62
N THR A 113 -10.09 -6.27 -8.97
CA THR A 113 -8.67 -6.61 -8.82
C THR A 113 -8.12 -7.07 -10.16
N ILE A 114 -7.08 -6.40 -10.63
CA ILE A 114 -6.32 -6.78 -11.81
C ILE A 114 -4.96 -7.24 -11.33
N GLU A 115 -4.59 -8.46 -11.64
CA GLU A 115 -3.22 -8.93 -11.49
C GLU A 115 -2.44 -8.69 -12.79
N TYR A 116 -1.20 -8.26 -12.66
CA TYR A 116 -0.26 -7.95 -13.76
C TYR A 116 -0.89 -7.01 -14.79
N PRO A 117 -1.29 -5.80 -14.39
CA PRO A 117 -1.95 -4.88 -15.29
C PRO A 117 -1.05 -4.58 -16.48
N GLU A 118 -1.57 -4.77 -17.69
CA GLU A 118 -0.86 -4.41 -18.91
C GLU A 118 -0.74 -2.88 -19.02
N GLU A 119 0.17 -2.44 -19.87
CA GLU A 119 0.36 -1.03 -20.20
C GLU A 119 -0.91 -0.39 -20.76
N GLY A 120 -1.13 0.87 -20.37
CA GLY A 120 -2.27 1.66 -20.83
C GLY A 120 -2.82 2.58 -19.75
N ALA A 121 -3.73 3.45 -20.16
CA ALA A 121 -4.53 4.28 -19.27
C ALA A 121 -5.81 3.53 -18.87
N TYR A 122 -6.07 3.44 -17.56
CA TYR A 122 -7.24 2.76 -17.03
C TYR A 122 -8.36 3.73 -16.67
N SER A 123 -9.58 3.36 -17.01
CA SER A 123 -10.81 4.10 -16.68
C SER A 123 -11.92 3.14 -16.24
N LEU A 124 -12.89 3.63 -15.49
CA LEU A 124 -14.05 2.86 -15.04
C LEU A 124 -15.29 3.27 -15.84
N ARG A 125 -15.91 2.32 -16.53
CA ARG A 125 -17.19 2.49 -17.21
C ARG A 125 -18.33 2.14 -16.27
N TRP A 126 -19.27 3.06 -16.15
CA TRP A 126 -20.46 2.91 -15.33
C TRP A 126 -21.72 2.78 -16.20
N TYR A 127 -22.39 1.63 -16.14
CA TYR A 127 -23.59 1.37 -16.92
C TYR A 127 -24.86 1.80 -16.18
N LEU A 128 -25.70 2.54 -16.89
CA LEU A 128 -26.93 3.13 -16.39
C LEU A 128 -28.11 2.63 -17.23
N THR A 129 -29.13 2.12 -16.58
CA THR A 129 -30.37 1.73 -17.26
C THR A 129 -31.45 2.76 -16.99
N ASN A 130 -31.86 3.50 -18.03
CA ASN A 130 -32.98 4.43 -17.94
C ASN A 130 -34.05 4.02 -18.96
N SER A 131 -35.25 3.68 -18.46
CA SER A 131 -36.40 3.30 -19.30
C SER A 131 -36.10 2.15 -20.26
N GLY A 132 -35.31 1.17 -19.80
CA GLY A 132 -34.90 0.00 -20.59
C GLY A 132 -33.78 0.27 -21.61
N LYS A 133 -33.30 1.51 -21.74
CA LYS A 133 -32.12 1.84 -22.54
C LYS A 133 -30.88 1.87 -21.65
N ILE A 134 -29.84 1.14 -22.06
CA ILE A 134 -28.52 1.18 -21.40
C ILE A 134 -27.74 2.35 -22.01
N THR A 135 -27.23 3.21 -21.13
CA THR A 135 -26.22 4.24 -21.43
C THR A 135 -25.02 4.01 -20.52
N HIS A 136 -23.89 4.66 -20.79
CA HIS A 136 -22.72 4.59 -19.93
C HIS A 136 -22.06 5.95 -19.77
N ASP A 137 -21.35 6.10 -18.66
CA ASP A 137 -20.40 7.17 -18.41
C ASP A 137 -19.02 6.55 -18.12
N ASP A 138 -17.98 7.09 -18.74
CA ASP A 138 -16.60 6.63 -18.55
C ASP A 138 -15.85 7.61 -17.64
N PHE A 139 -15.16 7.06 -16.63
CA PHE A 139 -14.42 7.83 -15.64
C PHE A 139 -12.93 7.53 -15.69
N ASP A 140 -12.09 8.54 -15.90
CA ASP A 140 -10.64 8.41 -15.80
C ASP A 140 -10.21 8.14 -14.35
N LEU A 141 -9.43 7.08 -14.12
CA LEU A 141 -8.90 6.72 -12.79
C LEU A 141 -7.54 7.36 -12.51
N GLY A 142 -6.93 8.00 -13.52
CA GLY A 142 -5.57 8.55 -13.43
C GLY A 142 -4.50 7.47 -13.25
N ILE A 143 -4.81 6.21 -13.58
CA ILE A 143 -3.86 5.09 -13.53
C ILE A 143 -3.29 4.91 -14.93
N ILE A 144 -1.98 5.13 -15.07
CA ILE A 144 -1.25 4.94 -16.32
C ILE A 144 -0.12 3.96 -16.05
N ILE A 145 -0.22 2.76 -16.62
CA ILE A 145 0.86 1.77 -16.60
C ILE A 145 1.69 2.00 -17.86
N THR A 146 2.98 2.27 -17.68
CA THR A 146 3.92 2.50 -18.80
C THR A 146 4.88 1.34 -18.89
N ALA A 147 5.29 0.98 -20.11
CA ALA A 147 6.39 0.05 -20.32
C ALA A 147 7.58 0.51 -19.49
N VAL A 148 8.07 -0.37 -18.62
CA VAL A 148 9.47 -0.25 -18.21
C VAL A 148 10.26 -0.58 -19.48
N SER A 149 10.76 0.46 -20.15
CA SER A 149 11.52 0.29 -21.38
C SER A 149 12.82 -0.43 -21.07
N ASP A 150 12.77 -1.76 -21.09
CA ASP A 150 13.90 -2.67 -21.01
C ASP A 150 14.73 -2.54 -22.30
N SER A 151 15.48 -1.44 -22.39
CA SER A 151 16.29 -1.11 -23.56
C SER A 151 17.51 -2.02 -23.75
N SER A 152 17.63 -3.15 -23.03
CA SER A 152 18.83 -4.00 -23.07
C SER A 152 18.64 -5.52 -23.14
N ILE A 153 17.44 -6.10 -23.05
CA ILE A 153 17.29 -7.56 -23.07
C ILE A 153 16.51 -8.04 -24.30
N LYS A 154 17.25 -8.34 -25.37
CA LYS A 154 16.72 -9.11 -26.51
C LYS A 154 16.41 -10.54 -26.06
N ARG A 155 15.17 -10.84 -25.67
CA ARG A 155 14.68 -12.23 -25.54
C ARG A 155 13.72 -12.55 -26.68
N LYS A 156 14.01 -13.66 -27.37
CA LYS A 156 13.18 -14.25 -28.42
C LYS A 156 11.78 -14.52 -27.88
N GLN A 157 10.76 -14.08 -28.62
CA GLN A 157 9.36 -14.40 -28.38
C GLN A 157 9.14 -15.91 -28.54
N GLU A 158 8.59 -16.53 -27.50
CA GLU A 158 8.03 -17.87 -27.53
C GLU A 158 6.54 -17.78 -27.16
N THR A 159 5.73 -18.54 -27.88
CA THR A 159 4.27 -18.48 -28.03
C THR A 159 3.47 -18.51 -26.72
N ALA A 160 2.35 -17.78 -26.74
CA ALA A 160 1.39 -17.60 -25.65
C ALA A 160 0.88 -18.93 -25.06
N VAL A 161 1.00 -19.03 -23.72
CA VAL A 161 0.42 -20.05 -22.85
C VAL A 161 -0.72 -19.39 -22.06
N PRO A 162 -1.86 -20.06 -21.81
CA PRO A 162 -3.00 -19.52 -21.05
C PRO A 162 -2.64 -19.13 -19.61
N PRO A 163 -3.43 -18.27 -18.95
CA PRO A 163 -3.05 -17.61 -17.70
C PRO A 163 -2.83 -18.66 -16.61
N GLN A 164 -1.58 -18.78 -16.20
CA GLN A 164 -1.19 -19.53 -15.02
C GLN A 164 -1.44 -18.65 -13.81
N THR A 165 -2.23 -19.13 -12.86
CA THR A 165 -2.15 -18.72 -11.45
C THR A 165 -0.67 -18.56 -11.09
N LEU A 166 -0.23 -17.40 -10.58
CA LEU A 166 1.17 -17.23 -10.20
C LEU A 166 1.45 -17.94 -8.86
N ASN A 167 1.26 -19.26 -8.89
CA ASN A 167 2.13 -20.31 -8.40
C ASN A 167 2.78 -20.08 -7.04
N LYS A 168 2.17 -20.72 -6.04
CA LYS A 168 2.84 -21.74 -5.20
C LYS A 168 3.95 -22.39 -6.03
N LEU A 169 5.22 -22.11 -5.74
CA LEU A 169 6.33 -22.85 -6.32
C LEU A 169 7.55 -22.69 -5.43
N SER A 170 7.74 -23.68 -4.57
CA SER A 170 8.95 -24.46 -4.65
C SER A 170 8.51 -25.90 -4.95
N ASP A 171 9.21 -26.62 -5.83
CA ASP A 171 8.96 -28.07 -6.03
C ASP A 171 9.33 -28.90 -4.77
N SER A 172 9.90 -28.23 -3.77
CA SER A 172 9.86 -28.64 -2.38
C SER A 172 8.57 -28.12 -1.74
N ASN A 173 7.74 -28.93 -1.10
CA ASN A 173 6.60 -28.47 -0.28
C ASN A 173 7.05 -27.68 0.98
N VAL A 174 8.17 -26.96 0.91
CA VAL A 174 8.94 -26.47 2.04
C VAL A 174 8.65 -25.01 2.34
N ILE A 175 8.42 -24.14 1.34
CA ILE A 175 8.16 -22.71 1.60
C ILE A 175 6.84 -22.19 1.02
N HIS A 176 6.09 -21.45 1.85
CA HIS A 176 4.95 -20.63 1.46
C HIS A 176 5.19 -19.19 1.90
N ALA A 177 5.22 -18.25 0.97
CA ALA A 177 5.43 -16.84 1.28
C ALA A 177 4.61 -15.94 0.36
N ASN A 178 4.33 -14.73 0.83
CA ASN A 178 3.73 -13.67 0.04
C ASN A 178 4.28 -12.31 0.47
N ILE A 179 4.65 -11.48 -0.51
CA ILE A 179 4.97 -10.07 -0.29
C ILE A 179 3.70 -9.27 -0.54
N GLU A 180 3.20 -8.60 0.50
CA GLU A 180 1.93 -7.89 0.45
C GLU A 180 2.12 -6.42 0.11
N GLU A 181 3.18 -5.81 0.61
CA GLU A 181 3.43 -4.38 0.45
C GLU A 181 4.93 -4.09 0.38
N ILE A 182 5.32 -3.19 -0.53
CA ILE A 182 6.63 -2.53 -0.53
C ILE A 182 6.41 -1.02 -0.65
N ASN A 183 6.69 -0.28 0.42
CA ASN A 183 6.41 1.14 0.48
C ASN A 183 7.26 1.83 1.56
N ASN A 184 7.67 3.09 1.34
CA ASN A 184 8.40 3.90 2.31
C ASN A 184 9.61 3.16 2.91
N PHE A 185 10.36 2.46 2.05
CA PHE A 185 11.51 1.63 2.45
C PHE A 185 11.15 0.54 3.48
N SER A 186 9.90 0.09 3.49
CA SER A 186 9.40 -1.03 4.29
C SER A 186 8.86 -2.11 3.37
N ILE A 187 9.12 -3.37 3.71
CA ILE A 187 8.57 -4.54 3.04
C ILE A 187 7.75 -5.32 4.06
N ARG A 188 6.52 -5.64 3.70
CA ARG A 188 5.60 -6.44 4.52
C ARG A 188 5.14 -7.67 3.77
N GLY A 189 4.95 -8.73 4.53
CA GLY A 189 4.47 -9.99 3.99
C GLY A 189 4.30 -11.05 5.07
N TRP A 190 4.23 -12.29 4.64
CA TRP A 190 4.27 -13.46 5.50
C TRP A 190 5.09 -14.57 4.86
N CYS A 191 5.64 -15.44 5.69
CA CYS A 191 6.47 -16.57 5.25
C CYS A 191 6.33 -17.75 6.22
N LEU A 192 6.24 -18.95 5.66
CA LEU A 192 6.22 -20.24 6.34
C LEU A 192 7.25 -21.16 5.71
N ILE A 193 8.08 -21.78 6.54
CA ILE A 193 9.03 -22.83 6.15
C ILE A 193 8.68 -24.08 6.95
N GLU A 194 8.29 -25.17 6.28
CA GLU A 194 7.87 -26.42 6.91
C GLU A 194 6.84 -26.21 8.03
N GLU A 195 5.83 -25.36 7.79
CA GLU A 195 4.77 -25.00 8.77
C GLU A 195 5.20 -24.12 9.97
N HIS A 196 6.43 -23.58 9.94
CA HIS A 196 6.96 -22.70 10.98
C HIS A 196 7.33 -21.31 10.47
N SER A 197 7.37 -20.33 11.37
CA SER A 197 7.90 -19.00 11.07
C SER A 197 9.42 -19.06 10.85
N PRO A 198 9.96 -18.32 9.87
CA PRO A 198 11.40 -18.33 9.62
C PRO A 198 12.15 -17.68 10.78
N LYS A 199 13.28 -18.29 11.18
CA LYS A 199 14.14 -17.78 12.26
C LYS A 199 15.06 -16.66 11.81
N ALA A 200 15.33 -16.59 10.51
CA ALA A 200 16.23 -15.62 9.92
C ALA A 200 15.78 -15.24 8.51
N MET A 201 15.90 -13.95 8.22
CA MET A 201 15.74 -13.41 6.88
C MET A 201 16.97 -12.59 6.46
N VAL A 202 17.28 -12.66 5.17
CA VAL A 202 18.42 -12.01 4.55
C VAL A 202 17.94 -11.29 3.29
N LEU A 203 18.42 -10.07 3.08
CA LEU A 203 18.29 -9.38 1.79
C LEU A 203 19.51 -9.72 0.96
N ARG A 204 19.32 -10.23 -0.24
CA ARG A 204 20.40 -10.37 -1.22
C ARG A 204 20.23 -9.32 -2.31
N ILE A 205 21.30 -8.60 -2.58
CA ILE A 205 21.36 -7.54 -3.58
C ILE A 205 22.59 -7.78 -4.45
N GLY A 206 22.35 -8.19 -5.69
CA GLY A 206 23.39 -8.72 -6.55
C GLY A 206 24.05 -9.96 -5.93
N GLN A 207 25.34 -9.86 -5.59
CA GLN A 207 26.11 -10.94 -4.96
C GLN A 207 26.31 -10.74 -3.45
N SER A 208 25.82 -9.64 -2.89
CA SER A 208 25.99 -9.30 -1.48
C SER A 208 24.77 -9.73 -0.68
N GLU A 209 25.01 -10.30 0.50
CA GLU A 209 23.97 -10.67 1.45
C GLU A 209 24.01 -9.77 2.68
N TYR A 210 22.86 -9.19 3.02
CA TYR A 210 22.67 -8.28 4.11
C TYR A 210 21.71 -8.91 5.13
N PRO A 211 22.20 -9.27 6.33
CA PRO A 211 21.32 -9.83 7.36
C PRO A 211 20.32 -8.76 7.80
N VAL A 212 19.03 -9.11 7.75
CA VAL A 212 17.98 -8.21 8.23
C VAL A 212 17.94 -8.30 9.74
N GLN A 213 18.52 -7.29 10.40
CA GLN A 213 18.57 -7.28 11.87
C GLN A 213 17.21 -7.04 12.53
N LEU A 214 16.24 -6.50 11.79
CA LEU A 214 14.97 -6.04 12.31
C LEU A 214 13.84 -6.42 11.35
N TYR A 215 13.14 -7.50 11.67
CA TYR A 215 11.79 -7.69 11.18
C TYR A 215 10.82 -7.75 12.36
N VAL A 216 9.73 -6.97 12.27
CA VAL A 216 8.63 -7.07 13.23
C VAL A 216 7.84 -8.30 12.86
N ILE A 217 7.86 -9.29 13.77
CA ILE A 217 7.00 -10.46 13.65
C ILE A 217 5.57 -10.00 13.93
N ARG A 218 4.67 -10.25 12.99
CA ARG A 218 3.26 -9.87 13.09
C ARG A 218 2.40 -11.11 13.22
N GLU A 219 1.37 -11.03 14.07
CA GLU A 219 0.33 -12.05 14.11
C GLU A 219 -0.50 -12.03 12.82
N ARG A 220 -0.67 -13.21 12.22
CA ARG A 220 -1.41 -13.44 10.97
C ARG A 220 -2.28 -14.69 11.08
N LYS A 221 -3.32 -14.57 11.90
CA LYS A 221 -4.29 -15.65 12.19
C LYS A 221 -5.04 -16.12 10.95
N ASP A 222 -5.21 -15.25 9.97
CA ASP A 222 -5.74 -15.56 8.65
C ASP A 222 -4.85 -16.57 7.92
N VAL A 223 -3.54 -16.35 7.92
CA VAL A 223 -2.54 -17.25 7.33
C VAL A 223 -2.49 -18.56 8.12
N SER A 224 -2.45 -18.50 9.46
CA SER A 224 -2.42 -19.70 10.30
C SER A 224 -3.63 -20.61 10.05
N LYS A 225 -4.82 -20.01 9.95
CA LYS A 225 -6.06 -20.72 9.66
C LYS A 225 -6.05 -21.31 8.25
N GLN A 226 -5.54 -20.58 7.27
CA GLN A 226 -5.45 -21.05 5.88
C GLN A 226 -4.55 -22.28 5.75
N PHE A 227 -3.43 -22.32 6.47
CA PHE A 227 -2.47 -23.42 6.43
C PHE A 227 -2.67 -24.48 7.53
N SER A 228 -3.69 -24.32 8.38
CA SER A 228 -3.97 -25.22 9.51
C SER A 228 -2.81 -25.40 10.49
N ILE A 229 -2.04 -24.33 10.73
CA ILE A 229 -0.88 -24.31 11.63
C ILE A 229 -1.21 -23.63 12.95
N ASN A 230 -0.55 -24.04 14.03
CA ASN A 230 -0.72 -23.47 15.37
C ASN A 230 0.33 -22.38 15.69
N GLU A 231 0.68 -21.58 14.69
CA GLU A 231 1.65 -20.47 14.78
C GLU A 231 1.02 -19.26 14.12
N ASP A 232 0.77 -18.18 14.86
CA ASP A 232 0.26 -16.92 14.32
C ASP A 232 1.36 -15.91 13.98
N LYS A 233 2.57 -16.12 14.48
CA LYS A 233 3.74 -15.26 14.28
C LYS A 233 4.46 -15.48 12.95
N VAL A 234 3.70 -15.41 11.85
CA VAL A 234 4.15 -15.78 10.50
C VAL A 234 4.22 -14.58 9.55
N GLY A 235 3.71 -13.42 10.00
CA GLY A 235 3.88 -12.15 9.30
C GLY A 235 5.23 -11.50 9.60
N PHE A 236 5.73 -10.72 8.65
CA PHE A 236 6.91 -9.91 8.83
C PHE A 236 6.73 -8.49 8.28
N GLU A 237 7.45 -7.56 8.88
CA GLU A 237 7.73 -6.23 8.34
C GLU A 237 9.21 -5.94 8.50
N MET A 238 9.91 -5.59 7.43
CA MET A 238 11.33 -5.23 7.48
C MET A 238 11.57 -3.86 6.85
N HIS A 239 12.51 -3.10 7.41
CA HIS A 239 12.95 -1.84 6.84
C HIS A 239 14.21 -2.04 6.02
N LEU A 240 14.18 -1.51 4.80
CA LEU A 240 15.31 -1.45 3.91
C LEU A 240 16.32 -0.43 4.44
N PRO A 241 17.58 -0.81 4.70
CA PRO A 241 18.58 0.13 5.15
C PRO A 241 19.14 0.95 3.97
N GLY A 242 19.63 2.17 4.20
CA GLY A 242 20.13 3.00 3.10
C GLY A 242 21.33 2.42 2.37
N TYR A 243 22.21 1.69 3.08
CA TYR A 243 23.43 1.12 2.51
C TYR A 243 23.19 0.03 1.45
N ILE A 244 21.95 -0.39 1.20
CA ILE A 244 21.61 -1.28 0.08
C ILE A 244 21.93 -0.69 -1.29
N TRP A 245 22.08 0.63 -1.37
CA TRP A 245 22.50 1.32 -2.58
C TRP A 245 24.01 1.24 -2.84
N ASP A 246 24.81 0.82 -1.85
CA ASP A 246 26.25 0.78 -1.96
C ASP A 246 26.70 -0.20 -3.06
N GLY A 247 27.60 0.27 -3.94
CA GLY A 247 28.05 -0.48 -5.11
C GLY A 247 27.05 -0.60 -6.26
N ILE A 248 25.84 -0.03 -6.16
CA ILE A 248 24.84 -0.04 -7.25
C ILE A 248 25.01 1.22 -8.13
N PRO A 249 25.36 1.08 -9.42
CA PRO A 249 25.50 2.23 -10.32
C PRO A 249 24.24 3.10 -10.39
N GLU A 250 24.41 4.41 -10.60
CA GLU A 250 23.29 5.37 -10.71
C GLU A 250 22.28 5.03 -11.80
N SER A 251 22.76 4.39 -12.88
CA SER A 251 21.95 3.94 -14.02
C SER A 251 21.18 2.66 -13.78
N ASN A 252 21.46 1.92 -12.71
CA ASN A 252 20.90 0.60 -12.48
C ASN A 252 19.81 0.65 -11.41
N ASP A 253 18.79 -0.17 -11.60
CA ASP A 253 17.75 -0.40 -10.60
C ASP A 253 18.26 -1.32 -9.50
N LEU A 254 17.64 -1.21 -8.32
CA LEU A 254 17.93 -2.06 -7.18
C LEU A 254 17.11 -3.34 -7.27
N GLU A 255 17.79 -4.48 -7.44
CA GLU A 255 17.18 -5.80 -7.40
C GLU A 255 17.32 -6.40 -6.00
N ILE A 256 16.20 -6.63 -5.32
CA ILE A 256 16.16 -7.13 -3.94
C ILE A 256 15.57 -8.54 -3.94
N GLU A 257 16.40 -9.53 -3.63
CA GLU A 257 15.93 -10.86 -3.26
C GLU A 257 15.75 -10.94 -1.75
N ILE A 258 14.63 -11.51 -1.30
CA ILE A 258 14.40 -11.78 0.12
C ILE A 258 14.54 -13.28 0.31
N LEU A 259 15.41 -13.68 1.23
CA LEU A 259 15.67 -15.07 1.56
C LEU A 259 15.22 -15.33 2.99
N ALA A 260 14.47 -16.41 3.20
CA ALA A 260 14.20 -16.94 4.53
C ALA A 260 14.87 -18.32 4.65
N GLU A 261 15.81 -18.44 5.58
CA GLU A 261 16.62 -19.66 5.78
C GLU A 261 17.23 -20.23 4.47
N GLY A 262 17.62 -19.34 3.56
CA GLY A 262 18.22 -19.68 2.26
C GLY A 262 17.22 -19.86 1.11
N TYR A 263 15.91 -19.86 1.38
CA TYR A 263 14.87 -19.95 0.37
C TYR A 263 14.40 -18.58 -0.07
N ALA A 264 14.36 -18.33 -1.39
CA ALA A 264 13.82 -17.08 -1.92
C ALA A 264 12.30 -17.00 -1.71
N LEU A 265 11.83 -15.86 -1.19
CA LEU A 265 10.41 -15.62 -0.96
C LEU A 265 9.63 -15.36 -2.25
N THR A 266 10.31 -14.85 -3.28
CA THR A 266 9.73 -14.51 -4.58
C THR A 266 10.52 -15.18 -5.70
N LYS A 267 9.84 -15.46 -6.81
CA LYS A 267 10.50 -16.04 -8.01
C LYS A 267 11.38 -15.05 -8.75
N MET A 268 11.03 -13.77 -8.65
CA MET A 268 11.76 -12.67 -9.26
C MET A 268 12.15 -11.68 -8.15
N PRO A 269 13.34 -11.05 -8.24
CA PRO A 269 13.71 -9.98 -7.33
C PRO A 269 12.70 -8.84 -7.35
N LEU A 270 12.52 -8.18 -6.21
CA LEU A 270 11.78 -6.94 -6.13
C LEU A 270 12.63 -5.82 -6.74
N ILE A 271 12.04 -5.04 -7.65
CA ILE A 271 12.75 -3.96 -8.34
C ILE A 271 12.38 -2.63 -7.69
N VAL A 272 13.38 -1.90 -7.19
CA VAL A 272 13.22 -0.54 -6.67
C VAL A 272 14.09 0.41 -7.47
N THR A 273 13.45 1.28 -8.25
CA THR A 273 14.15 2.31 -9.02
C THR A 273 14.46 3.52 -8.14
N ARG A 274 15.47 4.32 -8.50
CA ARG A 274 15.75 5.59 -7.79
C ARG A 274 14.57 6.57 -7.84
N LYS A 275 13.78 6.53 -8.92
CA LYS A 275 12.56 7.34 -9.04
C LYS A 275 11.52 6.93 -8.00
N VAL A 276 11.30 5.63 -7.79
CA VAL A 276 10.39 5.13 -6.75
C VAL A 276 10.91 5.50 -5.36
N ALA A 277 12.21 5.36 -5.10
CA ALA A 277 12.82 5.77 -3.84
C ALA A 277 12.65 7.28 -3.57
N VAL A 278 12.83 8.13 -4.59
CA VAL A 278 12.55 9.58 -4.51
C VAL A 278 11.09 9.84 -4.15
N GLN A 279 10.14 9.19 -4.81
CA GLN A 279 8.71 9.34 -4.51
C GLN A 279 8.39 8.98 -3.05
N TRP A 280 8.97 7.89 -2.52
CA TRP A 280 8.82 7.54 -1.11
C TRP A 280 9.41 8.59 -0.17
N ILE A 281 10.60 9.14 -0.49
CA ILE A 281 11.19 10.23 0.29
C ILE A 281 10.27 11.45 0.31
N GLU A 282 9.76 11.87 -0.85
CA GLU A 282 8.84 13.01 -0.93
C GLU A 282 7.57 12.76 -0.11
N GLN A 283 6.97 11.57 -0.22
CA GLN A 283 5.80 11.19 0.59
C GLN A 283 6.07 11.26 2.09
N ILE A 284 7.23 10.77 2.55
CA ILE A 284 7.63 10.83 3.97
C ILE A 284 7.71 12.28 4.45
N PHE A 285 8.30 13.18 3.66
CA PHE A 285 8.47 14.59 4.03
C PHE A 285 7.19 15.42 3.87
N TYR A 286 6.21 14.96 3.09
CA TYR A 286 4.89 15.61 2.98
C TYR A 286 3.91 15.23 4.11
N GLN A 287 4.18 14.18 4.88
CA GLN A 287 3.35 13.81 6.03
C GLN A 287 3.43 14.86 7.15
N SER A 288 2.38 14.94 7.98
CA SER A 288 2.38 15.81 9.17
C SER A 288 3.37 15.31 10.24
N GLU A 289 3.98 16.25 10.98
CA GLU A 289 4.93 15.92 12.06
C GLU A 289 4.32 15.00 13.11
N ASN A 290 4.81 13.76 13.12
CA ASN A 290 4.51 12.74 14.12
C ASN A 290 5.72 11.82 14.34
N GLN A 291 5.65 10.93 15.34
CA GLN A 291 6.76 10.02 15.67
C GLN A 291 7.13 9.07 14.52
N ASN A 292 6.16 8.63 13.72
CA ASN A 292 6.44 7.78 12.55
C ASN A 292 7.19 8.57 11.48
N GLN A 293 6.84 9.84 11.27
CA GLN A 293 7.54 10.69 10.32
C GLN A 293 9.01 10.88 10.70
N GLN A 294 9.33 11.07 11.98
CA GLN A 294 10.72 11.21 12.41
C GLN A 294 11.53 9.94 12.12
N PHE A 295 10.98 8.76 12.43
CA PHE A 295 11.63 7.50 12.11
C PHE A 295 11.85 7.32 10.61
N PHE A 296 10.79 7.47 9.81
CA PHE A 296 10.89 7.32 8.36
C PHE A 296 11.76 8.40 7.72
N GLY A 297 11.82 9.59 8.31
CA GLY A 297 12.73 10.65 7.93
C GLY A 297 14.19 10.23 8.10
N LEU A 298 14.55 9.57 9.20
CA LEU A 298 15.89 9.01 9.39
C LEU A 298 16.21 7.91 8.38
N VAL A 299 15.27 6.99 8.12
CA VAL A 299 15.43 5.96 7.07
C VAL A 299 15.64 6.61 5.70
N ALA A 300 14.81 7.60 5.36
CA ALA A 300 14.93 8.37 4.13
C ALA A 300 16.30 9.06 4.03
N LEU A 301 16.85 9.62 5.11
CA LEU A 301 18.20 10.21 5.10
C LEU A 301 19.29 9.20 4.74
N GLU A 302 19.19 7.96 5.22
CA GLU A 302 20.14 6.92 4.82
C GLU A 302 20.06 6.68 3.30
N HIS A 303 18.86 6.53 2.73
CA HIS A 303 18.70 6.33 1.29
C HIS A 303 19.11 7.56 0.47
N ILE A 304 18.89 8.78 0.96
CA ILE A 304 19.37 10.00 0.32
C ILE A 304 20.90 9.98 0.22
N ARG A 305 21.58 9.62 1.33
CA ARG A 305 23.03 9.57 1.40
C ARG A 305 23.61 8.49 0.50
N PHE A 306 23.21 7.24 0.73
CA PHE A 306 23.82 6.09 0.05
C PHE A 306 23.33 5.92 -1.39
N GLY A 307 22.09 6.34 -1.69
CA GLY A 307 21.54 6.31 -3.05
C GLY A 307 21.87 7.56 -3.88
N CYS A 308 22.55 8.54 -3.30
CA CYS A 308 22.83 9.85 -3.90
C CYS A 308 21.56 10.54 -4.45
N LEU A 309 20.44 10.42 -3.73
CA LEU A 309 19.12 10.81 -4.24
C LEU A 309 18.81 12.31 -4.09
N MET A 310 19.62 13.06 -3.33
CA MET A 310 19.38 14.48 -3.04
C MET A 310 19.11 15.33 -4.30
N PRO A 311 19.89 15.22 -5.40
CA PRO A 311 19.67 16.03 -6.60
C PRO A 311 18.38 15.69 -7.35
N MET A 312 17.77 14.53 -7.08
CA MET A 312 16.54 14.07 -7.73
C MET A 312 15.28 14.51 -7.00
N LEU A 313 15.39 14.98 -5.75
CA LEU A 313 14.27 15.46 -4.95
C LEU A 313 13.79 16.84 -5.44
N SER A 314 12.50 17.14 -5.29
CA SER A 314 12.00 18.50 -5.51
C SER A 314 12.68 19.53 -4.59
N ALA A 315 12.77 20.80 -5.03
CA ALA A 315 13.42 21.85 -4.26
C ALA A 315 12.79 22.06 -2.87
N GLU A 316 11.46 21.86 -2.77
CA GLU A 316 10.71 21.89 -1.52
C GLU A 316 11.18 20.78 -0.57
N VAL A 317 11.25 19.54 -1.07
CA VAL A 317 11.67 18.39 -0.26
C VAL A 317 13.15 18.47 0.09
N GLN A 318 14.02 19.00 -0.78
CA GLN A 318 15.42 19.30 -0.43
C GLN A 318 15.52 20.28 0.75
N ALA A 319 14.68 21.32 0.78
CA ALA A 319 14.63 22.26 1.89
C ALA A 319 14.11 21.59 3.18
N ALA A 320 13.07 20.75 3.08
CA ALA A 320 12.53 19.98 4.19
C ALA A 320 13.57 19.01 4.78
N VAL A 321 14.32 18.31 3.93
CA VAL A 321 15.43 17.43 4.31
C VAL A 321 16.51 18.23 5.06
N LYS A 322 16.91 19.41 4.56
CA LYS A 322 17.88 20.26 5.25
C LYS A 322 17.40 20.69 6.64
N LEU A 323 16.16 21.16 6.75
CA LEU A 323 15.56 21.52 8.04
C LEU A 323 15.52 20.32 9.01
N PHE A 324 15.13 19.15 8.50
CA PHE A 324 15.09 17.92 9.28
C PHE A 324 16.49 17.50 9.76
N THR A 325 17.50 17.56 8.89
CA THR A 325 18.88 17.26 9.28
C THR A 325 19.41 18.26 10.30
N ALA A 326 19.09 19.55 10.20
CA ALA A 326 19.46 20.53 11.20
C ALA A 326 18.80 20.23 12.56
N LYS A 327 17.49 19.94 12.56
CA LYS A 327 16.72 19.53 13.75
C LYS A 327 17.33 18.30 14.42
N MET A 328 17.73 17.31 13.64
CA MET A 328 18.34 16.06 14.12
C MET A 328 19.86 16.14 14.38
N ASN A 329 20.48 17.31 14.18
CA ASN A 329 21.94 17.50 14.26
C ASN A 329 22.75 16.58 13.32
N LEU A 330 22.24 16.39 12.12
CA LEU A 330 22.77 15.58 11.03
C LEU A 330 23.11 16.43 9.80
N GLY A 331 23.41 17.72 9.97
CA GLY A 331 23.60 18.68 8.86
C GLY A 331 24.64 18.23 7.82
N ASP A 332 25.71 17.58 8.27
CA ASP A 332 26.80 17.08 7.41
C ASP A 332 26.57 15.64 6.91
N TYR A 333 25.44 15.02 7.27
CA TYR A 333 25.19 13.61 6.95
C TYR A 333 24.88 13.39 5.46
N PRO A 334 23.96 14.16 4.81
CA PRO A 334 23.74 14.03 3.38
C PRO A 334 24.89 14.70 2.60
N PRO A 335 25.43 14.06 1.56
CA PRO A 335 26.47 14.68 0.74
C PRO A 335 25.93 15.94 0.04
N GLY A 336 26.73 17.01 0.03
CA GLY A 336 26.40 18.27 -0.65
C GLY A 336 25.56 19.26 0.15
N VAL A 337 25.31 19.01 1.44
CA VAL A 337 24.75 20.01 2.36
C VAL A 337 25.91 20.70 3.07
N GLU A 338 26.30 21.88 2.59
CA GLU A 338 27.23 22.74 3.34
C GLU A 338 26.48 23.29 4.57
N GLY A 339 27.02 23.05 5.76
CA GLY A 339 26.34 23.29 7.04
C GLY A 339 25.74 24.68 7.19
N THR A 340 24.42 24.75 7.41
CA THR A 340 23.69 25.97 7.74
C THR A 340 23.83 26.31 9.23
N ASP A 341 23.75 27.60 9.55
CA ASP A 341 23.98 28.23 10.86
C ASP A 341 23.47 27.47 12.10
N LYS A 342 24.27 27.58 13.18
CA LYS A 342 24.23 26.78 14.43
C LYS A 342 23.08 27.05 15.40
N ASP A 343 22.02 27.74 15.00
CA ASP A 343 21.00 28.27 15.93
C ASP A 343 19.74 27.39 16.10
N VAL A 344 19.71 26.18 15.52
CA VAL A 344 18.64 25.21 15.81
C VAL A 344 19.03 24.35 17.02
N PRO A 345 18.18 24.21 18.06
CA PRO A 345 18.45 23.31 19.17
C PRO A 345 18.60 21.87 18.66
N ALA A 346 19.84 21.39 18.65
CA ALA A 346 20.22 20.08 18.16
C ALA A 346 19.66 18.95 19.04
N GLU A 347 18.99 17.96 18.44
CA GLU A 347 18.82 16.66 19.09
C GLU A 347 20.15 15.88 19.02
N SER A 348 20.53 15.19 20.11
CA SER A 348 21.83 14.51 20.18
C SER A 348 21.80 13.15 19.47
N PHE A 349 22.93 12.65 18.96
CA PHE A 349 23.04 11.26 18.46
C PHE A 349 22.60 10.22 19.51
N VAL A 350 22.87 10.51 20.78
CA VAL A 350 22.39 9.69 21.91
C VAL A 350 20.87 9.68 21.97
N THR A 351 20.22 10.79 21.64
CA THR A 351 18.76 10.88 21.49
C THR A 351 18.30 9.95 20.36
N LEU A 352 18.89 10.00 19.18
CA LEU A 352 18.49 9.11 18.07
C LEU A 352 18.64 7.62 18.40
N MET A 353 19.77 7.23 19.02
CA MET A 353 19.98 5.86 19.50
C MET A 353 18.97 5.48 20.59
N HIS A 354 18.66 6.40 21.50
CA HIS A 354 17.67 6.20 22.54
C HIS A 354 16.27 5.99 21.97
N TRP A 355 15.90 6.72 20.90
CA TRP A 355 14.60 6.58 20.26
C TRP A 355 14.47 5.25 19.53
N LYS A 356 15.53 4.83 18.82
CA LYS A 356 15.59 3.49 18.21
C LYS A 356 15.43 2.41 19.28
N ALA A 357 16.14 2.53 20.40
CA ALA A 357 16.04 1.61 21.52
C ALA A 357 14.64 1.63 22.16
N LEU A 358 14.04 2.80 22.40
CA LEU A 358 12.70 2.93 22.97
C LEU A 358 11.63 2.31 22.08
N ARG A 359 11.73 2.47 20.75
CA ARG A 359 10.79 1.84 19.84
C ARG A 359 10.91 0.32 19.86
N GLN A 360 12.13 -0.20 19.78
CA GLN A 360 12.37 -1.65 19.89
C GLN A 360 11.85 -2.20 21.22
N LEU A 361 12.02 -1.44 22.30
CA LEU A 361 11.48 -1.79 23.60
C LEU A 361 9.95 -1.81 23.57
N ASN A 362 9.29 -0.77 23.07
CA ASN A 362 7.83 -0.71 22.97
C ASN A 362 7.26 -1.88 22.13
N GLU A 363 7.94 -2.26 21.06
CA GLU A 363 7.58 -3.42 20.24
C GLU A 363 7.64 -4.72 21.07
N LEU A 364 8.75 -4.98 21.78
CA LEU A 364 8.89 -6.16 22.64
C LEU A 364 7.93 -6.15 23.84
N LEU A 365 7.59 -4.99 24.37
CA LEU A 365 6.67 -4.85 25.50
C LEU A 365 5.22 -5.10 25.12
N THR A 366 4.87 -5.08 23.83
CA THR A 366 3.49 -5.34 23.38
C THR A 366 3.02 -6.76 23.77
N ASP A 367 3.96 -7.72 23.80
CA ASP A 367 3.71 -9.13 24.15
C ASP A 367 4.07 -9.48 25.60
N ALA A 368 4.63 -8.54 26.37
CA ALA A 368 5.17 -8.81 27.70
C ALA A 368 4.06 -8.82 28.76
N THR A 369 3.69 -10.01 29.26
CA THR A 369 2.62 -10.17 30.26
C THR A 369 3.12 -10.26 31.71
N THR A 370 4.43 -10.34 31.93
CA THR A 370 5.04 -10.54 33.25
C THR A 370 6.23 -9.62 33.50
N PRO A 371 6.56 -9.29 34.77
CA PRO A 371 7.75 -8.50 35.09
C PRO A 371 9.06 -9.09 34.52
N GLN A 372 9.18 -10.42 34.47
CA GLN A 372 10.35 -11.10 33.93
C GLN A 372 10.47 -10.92 32.40
N THR A 373 9.36 -10.96 31.67
CA THR A 373 9.35 -10.75 30.20
C THR A 373 9.64 -9.30 29.83
N VAL A 374 9.14 -8.35 30.63
CA VAL A 374 9.53 -6.92 30.52
C VAL A 374 11.02 -6.73 30.75
N PHE A 375 11.59 -7.35 31.79
CA PHE A 375 13.02 -7.24 32.07
C PHE A 375 13.87 -7.84 30.95
N GLN A 376 13.48 -9.00 30.42
CA GLN A 376 14.19 -9.62 29.31
C GLN A 376 14.15 -8.75 28.05
N ALA A 377 13.00 -8.13 27.73
CA ALA A 377 12.87 -7.20 26.62
C ALA A 377 13.85 -6.01 26.72
N VAL A 378 14.03 -5.46 27.93
CA VAL A 378 15.01 -4.38 28.17
C VAL A 378 16.43 -4.88 27.92
N ILE A 379 16.79 -6.06 28.42
CA ILE A 379 18.13 -6.64 28.21
C ILE A 379 18.40 -6.87 26.72
N ASP A 380 17.43 -7.41 25.98
CA ASP A 380 17.56 -7.70 24.55
C ASP A 380 17.77 -6.42 23.74
N VAL A 381 17.03 -5.35 24.04
CA VAL A 381 17.21 -4.04 23.40
C VAL A 381 18.59 -3.46 23.71
N MET A 382 19.03 -3.57 24.96
CA MET A 382 20.35 -3.08 25.37
C MET A 382 21.48 -3.84 24.66
N ASP A 383 21.38 -5.15 24.49
CA ASP A 383 22.38 -5.96 23.76
C ASP A 383 22.40 -5.59 22.27
N ARG A 384 21.22 -5.51 21.64
CA ARG A 384 21.06 -5.14 20.21
C ARG A 384 21.53 -3.73 19.89
N SER A 385 21.35 -2.80 20.83
CA SER A 385 21.78 -1.41 20.67
C SER A 385 23.26 -1.20 20.97
N GLY A 386 24.00 -2.25 21.37
CA GLY A 386 25.39 -2.13 21.78
C GLY A 386 25.58 -1.35 23.09
N LEU A 387 24.53 -1.20 23.90
CA LEU A 387 24.54 -0.45 25.17
C LEU A 387 25.04 -1.29 26.35
N ILE A 388 25.19 -2.60 26.19
CA ILE A 388 25.82 -3.46 27.19
C ILE A 388 27.35 -3.25 27.16
N LEU A 389 27.83 -2.40 28.07
CA LEU A 389 29.25 -2.36 28.44
C LEU A 389 29.68 -3.76 28.90
N ILE A 390 30.79 -4.25 28.31
CA ILE A 390 31.41 -5.59 28.48
C ILE A 390 31.56 -6.07 29.94
N ARG A 391 31.35 -5.22 30.95
CA ARG A 391 31.46 -5.57 32.38
C ARG A 391 30.29 -6.35 32.99
N THR A 392 29.09 -6.37 32.41
CA THR A 392 27.92 -7.04 33.03
C THR A 392 27.71 -8.51 32.64
N ARG A 393 28.40 -9.03 31.61
CA ARG A 393 28.28 -10.46 31.22
C ARG A 393 28.70 -11.43 32.34
N ASN A 394 29.49 -10.99 33.33
CA ASN A 394 29.88 -11.80 34.48
C ASN A 394 28.85 -11.82 35.63
N CYS A 395 27.81 -10.97 35.61
CA CYS A 395 26.81 -10.91 36.69
C CYS A 395 25.51 -11.67 36.36
N ILE A 396 25.23 -11.93 35.08
CA ILE A 396 23.96 -12.53 34.61
C ILE A 396 23.92 -14.05 34.85
N ASN A 397 25.07 -14.71 35.05
CA ASN A 397 25.14 -16.16 35.30
C ASN A 397 25.00 -16.58 36.77
N ASN A 398 24.68 -15.66 37.69
CA ASN A 398 24.35 -16.03 39.07
C ASN A 398 22.83 -16.21 39.22
N PRO A 399 22.34 -17.38 39.66
CA PRO A 399 20.92 -17.59 39.88
C PRO A 399 20.40 -16.61 40.94
N ILE A 400 19.29 -15.94 40.63
CA ILE A 400 18.57 -15.09 41.57
C ILE A 400 18.13 -15.99 42.75
N PRO A 401 18.47 -15.67 44.01
CA PRO A 401 18.04 -16.45 45.16
C PRO A 401 16.51 -16.47 45.26
N ALA A 402 15.95 -17.67 45.38
CA ALA A 402 14.52 -17.98 45.27
C ALA A 402 13.63 -17.48 46.44
N SER A 403 13.99 -16.39 47.12
CA SER A 403 13.23 -15.90 48.27
C SER A 403 13.25 -14.38 48.36
N TYR A 404 12.36 -13.74 47.61
CA TYR A 404 11.81 -12.43 47.96
C TYR A 404 10.28 -12.56 47.91
N THR A 405 9.68 -12.82 49.06
CA THR A 405 8.25 -12.59 49.30
C THR A 405 8.08 -11.11 49.58
N PHE A 406 7.27 -10.43 48.76
CA PHE A 406 6.76 -9.09 49.08
C PHE A 406 5.62 -9.26 50.07
N ASP A 407 5.80 -8.71 51.28
CA ASP A 407 4.68 -8.34 52.17
C ASP A 407 4.09 -6.99 51.76
#